data_AF-A0A3B3I7Y7-F1
#
_entry.id   AF-A0A3B3I7Y7-F1
#
_cell.length_a   1.000
_cell.length_b   1.000
_cell.length_c   1.000
_cell.angle_alpha   90.00
_cell.angle_beta   90.00
_cell.angle_gamma   90.00
#
_symmetry.space_group_name_H-M   'P 1'
#
loop_
_entity.id
_entity.type
_entity.pdbx_description
1 polymer ?
#
loop_
_entity_poly.entity_id
_entity_poly.type
_entity_poly.pdbx_seq_one_letter_code
_entity_poly.pdbx_strand_id
1 'polypeptide(L)'
;MNSPPYQTIPLIGISLFYYHSTGIWNKDSQFQLKQEISNIWVSTFPPNYQNWCNFFDKVSLRKVDPAGRFLVIYFEWIMKRLSLINIYASNDQVERKRFFHLLRPNLSDDTILIRDFNTVLSRVDLSVNNTYKEDVGRQELVSLMLDNNIIDIWRLLNPNKRDFSRRQVVKGQLKQSRIDHVLAAQTIVTVLLPLLRGSKICGGERGAAGT
;
A
#
# COMPACT_ATOMS: atom_id res chain seq x y z
N MET A 1 -26.04 -16.83 -4.25
CA MET A 1 -24.93 -17.05 -3.30
C MET A 1 -24.32 -15.70 -2.99
N ASN A 2 -24.63 -15.18 -1.80
CA ASN A 2 -24.28 -13.83 -1.37
C ASN A 2 -22.80 -13.78 -1.00
N SER A 3 -21.99 -13.06 -1.78
CA SER A 3 -20.68 -12.59 -1.29
C SER A 3 -20.92 -11.68 -0.09
N PRO A 4 -20.13 -11.76 0.98
CA PRO A 4 -20.31 -10.84 2.10
C PRO A 4 -20.11 -9.42 1.58
N PRO A 5 -20.88 -8.43 2.08
CA PRO A 5 -20.56 -7.05 1.82
C PRO A 5 -19.13 -6.83 2.33
N TYR A 6 -18.24 -6.26 1.50
CA TYR A 6 -16.97 -5.76 2.00
C TYR A 6 -17.32 -4.80 3.14
N GLN A 7 -17.15 -5.27 4.37
CA GLN A 7 -17.38 -4.49 5.57
C GLN A 7 -16.50 -3.25 5.45
N THR A 8 -17.17 -2.11 5.41
CA THR A 8 -16.69 -0.77 5.73
C THR A 8 -15.31 -0.77 6.41
N ILE A 9 -14.26 -0.40 5.66
CA ILE A 9 -12.94 -0.07 6.21
C ILE A 9 -12.68 1.45 6.27
N PRO A 10 -13.55 2.29 6.87
CA PRO A 10 -13.11 3.54 7.48
C PRO A 10 -12.43 3.30 8.84
N LEU A 11 -12.67 2.15 9.50
CA LEU A 11 -12.40 1.96 10.93
C LEU A 11 -10.91 1.88 11.33
N ILE A 12 -10.00 1.53 10.41
CA ILE A 12 -8.58 1.35 10.75
C ILE A 12 -7.86 2.69 10.92
N GLY A 13 -8.14 3.67 10.04
CA GLY A 13 -7.67 5.05 10.23
C GLY A 13 -8.24 5.66 11.52
N ILE A 14 -9.51 5.36 11.85
CA ILE A 14 -10.22 5.95 12.98
C ILE A 14 -9.54 5.63 14.32
N SER A 15 -9.02 4.41 14.54
CA SER A 15 -8.34 4.08 15.80
C SER A 15 -7.01 4.81 15.97
N LEU A 16 -6.22 4.93 14.90
CA LEU A 16 -4.95 5.69 14.95
C LEU A 16 -5.18 7.20 15.05
N PHE A 17 -6.22 7.71 14.39
CA PHE A 17 -6.69 9.08 14.58
C PHE A 17 -7.12 9.33 16.01
N TYR A 18 -7.83 8.38 16.62
CA TYR A 18 -8.26 8.48 18.01
C TYR A 18 -7.06 8.60 18.93
N TYR A 19 -6.06 7.71 18.84
CA TYR A 19 -4.85 7.81 19.68
C TYR A 19 -4.03 9.09 19.42
N HIS A 20 -3.93 9.53 18.17
CA HIS A 20 -3.21 10.77 17.83
C HIS A 20 -3.93 12.03 18.35
N SER A 21 -5.25 12.13 18.12
CA SER A 21 -6.07 13.28 18.53
C SER A 21 -6.26 13.39 20.04
N THR A 22 -6.20 12.27 20.76
CA THR A 22 -6.33 12.24 22.23
C THR A 22 -4.99 12.34 22.96
N GLY A 23 -3.86 12.26 22.26
CA GLY A 23 -2.52 12.25 22.87
C GLY A 23 -2.21 10.96 23.64
N ILE A 24 -3.05 9.93 23.55
CA ILE A 24 -2.90 8.65 24.27
C ILE A 24 -2.00 7.74 23.44
N TRP A 25 -0.71 8.07 23.33
CA TRP A 25 0.27 7.19 22.70
C TRP A 25 0.93 6.30 23.75
N ASN A 26 0.50 5.04 23.84
CA ASN A 26 1.00 4.09 24.84
C ASN A 26 1.47 2.76 24.19
N LYS A 27 1.84 1.77 25.01
CA LYS A 27 2.29 0.45 24.53
C LYS A 27 1.22 -0.28 23.73
N ASP A 28 -0.05 -0.12 24.09
CA ASP A 28 -1.18 -0.76 23.40
C ASP A 28 -1.41 -0.11 22.02
N SER A 29 -1.31 1.22 21.92
CA SER A 29 -1.36 1.94 20.64
C SER A 29 -0.23 1.51 19.70
N GLN A 30 0.98 1.28 20.25
CA GLN A 30 2.11 0.77 19.46
C GLN A 30 1.89 -0.68 19.00
N PHE A 31 1.37 -1.54 19.88
CA PHE A 31 1.04 -2.92 19.52
C PHE A 31 -0.05 -2.97 18.45
N GLN A 32 -1.10 -2.16 18.60
CA GLN A 32 -2.19 -2.07 17.62
C GLN A 32 -1.67 -1.53 16.27
N LEU A 33 -0.84 -0.48 16.27
CA LEU A 33 -0.23 0.01 15.03
C LEU A 33 0.64 -1.06 14.36
N LYS A 34 1.41 -1.84 15.13
CA LYS A 34 2.19 -2.97 14.59
C LYS A 34 1.29 -4.01 13.92
N GLN A 35 0.21 -4.42 14.58
CA GLN A 35 -0.77 -5.36 14.00
C GLN A 35 -1.42 -4.81 12.73
N GLU A 36 -1.79 -3.54 12.73
CA GLU A 36 -2.40 -2.88 11.56
C GLU A 36 -1.44 -2.83 10.38
N ILE A 37 -0.16 -2.49 10.58
CA ILE A 37 0.84 -2.51 9.51
C ILE A 37 1.09 -3.93 9.03
N SER A 38 1.19 -4.91 9.92
CA SER A 38 1.34 -6.31 9.52
C SER A 38 0.15 -6.78 8.67
N ASN A 39 -1.08 -6.43 9.06
CA ASN A 39 -2.29 -6.77 8.29
C ASN A 39 -2.31 -6.07 6.93
N ILE A 40 -1.98 -4.78 6.91
CA ILE A 40 -1.81 -4.00 5.70
C ILE A 40 -0.79 -4.69 4.78
N TRP A 41 0.39 -5.01 5.30
CA TRP A 41 1.47 -5.63 4.54
C TRP A 41 1.04 -7.00 3.98
N VAL A 42 0.44 -7.86 4.80
CA VAL A 42 -0.05 -9.19 4.40
C VAL A 42 -1.18 -9.10 3.36
N SER A 43 -2.08 -8.12 3.47
CA SER A 43 -3.13 -7.92 2.46
C SER A 43 -2.60 -7.38 1.12
N THR A 44 -1.41 -6.79 1.16
CA THR A 44 -0.80 -6.03 0.06
C THR A 44 0.24 -6.85 -0.70
N PHE A 45 0.95 -7.75 -0.02
CA PHE A 45 2.02 -8.60 -0.55
C PHE A 45 1.66 -10.10 -0.43
N PRO A 46 2.11 -10.97 -1.35
CA PRO A 46 1.64 -12.36 -1.45
C PRO A 46 1.88 -13.22 -0.18
N PRO A 47 1.00 -14.21 0.08
CA PRO A 47 0.84 -14.92 1.36
C PRO A 47 1.94 -15.93 1.73
N ASN A 48 3.02 -16.05 0.96
CA ASN A 48 4.01 -17.14 1.08
C ASN A 48 4.90 -17.07 2.34
N TYR A 49 4.60 -16.16 3.25
CA TYR A 49 5.35 -15.92 4.46
C TYR A 49 4.32 -15.82 5.59
N GLN A 50 4.37 -16.73 6.55
CA GLN A 50 3.27 -16.93 7.49
C GLN A 50 3.52 -16.39 8.91
N ASN A 51 4.58 -15.63 9.17
CA ASN A 51 4.89 -15.12 10.52
C ASN A 51 5.38 -13.66 10.53
N TRP A 52 4.49 -12.69 10.26
CA TRP A 52 4.84 -11.26 10.11
C TRP A 52 4.55 -10.38 11.33
N CYS A 53 3.95 -10.89 12.40
CA CYS A 53 3.59 -10.08 13.57
C CYS A 53 4.82 -9.46 14.29
N ASN A 54 6.02 -9.98 14.00
CA ASN A 54 7.31 -9.52 14.56
C ASN A 54 8.26 -8.93 13.50
N PHE A 55 7.78 -8.59 12.31
CA PHE A 55 8.66 -8.22 11.20
C PHE A 55 9.18 -6.78 11.26
N PHE A 56 8.48 -5.90 11.98
CA PHE A 56 8.84 -4.50 12.15
C PHE A 56 9.34 -4.26 13.57
N ASP A 57 10.63 -4.00 13.70
CA ASP A 57 11.31 -3.84 14.98
C ASP A 57 10.73 -2.64 15.75
N LYS A 58 10.69 -1.49 15.06
CA LYS A 58 10.16 -0.23 15.59
C LYS A 58 9.16 0.35 14.62
N VAL A 59 8.08 0.91 15.16
CA VAL A 59 7.01 1.51 14.39
C VAL A 59 6.56 2.80 15.09
N SER A 60 6.30 3.86 14.32
CA SER A 60 5.89 5.16 14.84
C SER A 60 4.99 5.91 13.86
N LEU A 61 3.80 6.32 14.32
CA LEU A 61 2.92 7.22 13.58
C LEU A 61 3.56 8.62 13.54
N ARG A 62 3.67 9.22 12.35
CA ARG A 62 4.37 10.50 12.16
C ARG A 62 3.46 11.64 11.76
N LYS A 63 2.50 11.36 10.90
CA LYS A 63 1.58 12.37 10.39
C LYS A 63 0.25 11.75 10.12
N VAL A 64 -0.78 12.52 10.40
CA VAL A 64 -2.16 12.19 10.12
C VAL A 64 -2.74 13.38 9.38
N ASP A 65 -3.35 13.13 8.23
CA ASP A 65 -4.09 14.14 7.50
C ASP A 65 -5.35 14.55 8.27
N PRO A 66 -5.65 15.82 8.56
CA PRO A 66 -6.86 16.18 9.30
C PRO A 66 -8.17 15.65 8.68
N ALA A 67 -8.22 15.45 7.36
CA ALA A 67 -9.40 14.99 6.65
C ALA A 67 -9.52 13.45 6.52
N GLY A 68 -8.66 12.67 7.18
CA GLY A 68 -8.78 11.20 7.13
C GLY A 68 -8.18 10.55 5.90
N ARG A 69 -7.52 11.31 5.01
CA ARG A 69 -7.17 10.82 3.66
C ARG A 69 -5.82 10.15 3.57
N PHE A 70 -4.90 10.43 4.48
CA PHE A 70 -3.67 9.66 4.60
C PHE A 70 -3.11 9.67 6.01
N LEU A 71 -2.23 8.72 6.27
CA LEU A 71 -1.34 8.71 7.43
C LEU A 71 0.05 8.27 7.00
N VAL A 72 1.06 8.82 7.68
CA VAL A 72 2.48 8.52 7.47
C VAL A 72 2.99 7.80 8.68
N ILE A 73 3.58 6.63 8.47
CA ILE A 73 4.14 5.79 9.52
C ILE A 73 5.60 5.50 9.17
N TYR A 74 6.49 5.65 10.15
CA TYR A 74 7.84 5.13 10.03
C TYR A 74 7.96 3.77 10.68
N PHE A 75 8.63 2.86 10.01
CA PHE A 75 8.96 1.56 10.55
C PHE A 75 10.41 1.18 10.23
N GLU A 76 11.02 0.38 11.10
CA GLU A 76 12.36 -0.19 10.86
C GLU A 76 12.24 -1.60 10.29
N TRP A 77 13.00 -1.87 9.23
CA TRP A 77 13.09 -3.16 8.58
C TRP A 77 14.46 -3.37 7.92
N ILE A 78 15.10 -4.53 8.14
CA ILE A 78 16.47 -4.84 7.66
C ILE A 78 17.44 -3.69 7.99
N MET A 79 17.40 -3.22 9.24
CA MET A 79 18.23 -2.10 9.73
C MET A 79 18.07 -0.77 8.97
N LYS A 80 17.03 -0.62 8.15
CA LYS A 80 16.66 0.63 7.47
C LYS A 80 15.34 1.16 8.01
N ARG A 81 15.21 2.49 8.07
CA ARG A 81 13.95 3.15 8.38
C ARG A 81 13.19 3.43 7.09
N LEU A 82 11.99 2.89 6.97
CA LEU A 82 11.08 3.08 5.84
C LEU A 82 9.86 3.93 6.24
N SER A 83 9.24 4.55 5.25
CA SER A 83 8.02 5.35 5.39
C SER A 83 6.86 4.64 4.67
N LEU A 84 5.82 4.27 5.41
CA LEU A 84 4.57 3.78 4.86
C LEU A 84 3.54 4.91 4.87
N ILE A 85 3.00 5.21 3.71
CA ILE A 85 1.92 6.17 3.54
C ILE A 85 0.66 5.43 3.12
N ASN A 86 -0.27 5.32 4.05
CA ASN A 86 -1.56 4.70 3.80
C ASN A 86 -2.53 5.75 3.24
N ILE A 87 -3.09 5.51 2.05
CA ILE A 87 -3.88 6.47 1.29
C ILE A 87 -5.35 6.03 1.20
N TYR A 88 -6.23 7.02 1.27
CA TYR A 88 -7.63 6.93 0.89
C TYR A 88 -8.02 8.14 0.01
N ALA A 89 -7.80 8.01 -1.30
CA ALA A 89 -8.04 9.08 -2.26
C ALA A 89 -9.53 9.24 -2.58
N SER A 90 -9.94 10.43 -3.01
CA SER A 90 -11.34 10.71 -3.40
C SER A 90 -11.76 9.95 -4.67
N ASN A 91 -13.05 9.70 -4.85
CA ASN A 91 -13.59 9.25 -6.15
C ASN A 91 -13.57 10.39 -7.19
N ASP A 92 -13.58 11.65 -6.74
CA ASP A 92 -13.53 12.82 -7.61
C ASP A 92 -12.11 13.04 -8.17
N GLN A 93 -12.00 13.23 -9.49
CA GLN A 93 -10.72 13.36 -10.18
C GLN A 93 -9.98 14.69 -9.90
N VAL A 94 -10.71 15.78 -9.65
CA VAL A 94 -10.13 17.10 -9.36
C VAL A 94 -9.55 17.10 -7.95
N GLU A 95 -10.29 16.53 -7.00
CA GLU A 95 -9.83 16.34 -5.63
C GLU A 95 -8.65 15.37 -5.59
N ARG A 96 -8.65 14.28 -6.38
CA ARG A 96 -7.48 13.39 -6.51
C ARG A 96 -6.24 14.12 -7.01
N LYS A 97 -6.38 14.96 -8.04
CA LYS A 97 -5.27 15.77 -8.55
C LYS A 97 -4.68 16.65 -7.44
N ARG A 98 -5.52 17.40 -6.71
CA ARG A 98 -5.05 18.24 -5.58
C ARG A 98 -4.38 17.39 -4.50
N PHE A 99 -5.00 16.28 -4.14
CA PHE A 99 -4.52 15.36 -3.12
C PHE A 99 -3.13 14.80 -3.46
N PHE A 100 -2.93 14.27 -4.66
CA PHE A 100 -1.64 13.74 -5.08
C PHE A 100 -0.57 14.82 -5.14
N HIS A 101 -0.91 16.02 -5.63
CA HIS A 101 0.02 17.16 -5.59
C HIS A 101 0.49 17.49 -4.15
N LEU A 102 -0.45 17.56 -3.20
CA LEU A 102 -0.16 17.83 -1.78
C LEU A 102 0.56 16.68 -1.06
N LEU A 103 0.57 15.48 -1.65
CA LEU A 103 1.23 14.32 -1.07
C LEU A 103 2.75 14.37 -1.25
N ARG A 104 3.23 15.05 -2.30
CA ARG A 104 4.65 15.12 -2.70
C ARG A 104 5.63 15.45 -1.58
N PRO A 105 5.38 16.42 -0.67
CA PRO A 105 6.32 16.74 0.41
C PRO A 105 6.51 15.62 1.44
N ASN A 106 5.65 14.60 1.43
CA ASN A 106 5.76 13.45 2.34
C ASN A 106 6.55 12.28 1.71
N LEU A 107 6.91 12.39 0.43
CA LEU A 107 7.63 11.35 -0.31
C LEU A 107 9.13 11.47 -0.09
N SER A 108 9.79 10.32 -0.08
CA SER A 108 11.24 10.16 -0.02
C SER A 108 11.64 8.86 -0.69
N ASP A 109 12.95 8.65 -0.87
CA ASP A 109 13.51 7.40 -1.43
C ASP A 109 13.23 6.16 -0.57
N ASP A 110 12.66 6.31 0.62
CA ASP A 110 12.28 5.20 1.51
C ASP A 110 10.76 5.09 1.67
N THR A 111 9.99 5.71 0.77
CA THR A 111 8.51 5.72 0.82
C THR A 111 7.84 4.56 0.07
N ILE A 112 6.86 3.96 0.73
CA ILE A 112 5.89 3.01 0.20
C ILE A 112 4.49 3.61 0.36
N LEU A 113 3.73 3.72 -0.73
CA LEU A 113 2.34 4.17 -0.79
C LEU A 113 1.44 2.96 -1.03
N ILE A 114 0.30 2.90 -0.32
CA ILE A 114 -0.58 1.72 -0.34
C ILE A 114 -2.06 2.08 -0.27
N ARG A 115 -2.90 1.08 -0.60
CA ARG A 115 -4.36 1.06 -0.52
C ARG A 115 -5.04 1.83 -1.65
N ASP A 116 -6.11 2.55 -1.34
CA ASP A 116 -7.14 2.97 -2.29
C ASP A 116 -6.80 4.33 -2.91
N PHE A 117 -6.23 4.30 -4.11
CA PHE A 117 -5.94 5.49 -4.88
C PHE A 117 -7.17 5.98 -5.67
N ASN A 118 -8.28 5.21 -5.67
CA ASN A 118 -9.45 5.44 -6.52
C ASN A 118 -9.09 5.76 -7.98
N THR A 119 -7.98 5.21 -8.45
CA THR A 119 -7.35 5.53 -9.74
C THR A 119 -6.98 4.24 -10.44
N VAL A 120 -7.19 4.17 -11.74
CA VAL A 120 -6.78 3.03 -12.57
C VAL A 120 -5.54 3.46 -13.35
N LEU A 121 -4.37 2.88 -13.07
CA LEU A 121 -3.10 3.29 -13.69
C LEU A 121 -2.95 2.88 -15.16
N SER A 122 -3.53 1.76 -15.57
CA SER A 122 -3.40 1.23 -16.94
C SER A 122 -4.65 0.53 -17.44
N ARG A 123 -4.76 0.30 -18.76
CA ARG A 123 -5.89 -0.43 -19.36
C ARG A 123 -6.02 -1.88 -18.87
N VAL A 124 -4.92 -2.49 -18.44
CA VAL A 124 -4.93 -3.87 -17.89
C VAL A 124 -5.56 -3.91 -16.49
N ASP A 125 -5.64 -2.76 -15.82
CA ASP A 125 -6.31 -2.61 -14.52
C ASP A 125 -7.84 -2.51 -14.62
N LEU A 126 -8.41 -2.57 -15.83
CA LEU A 126 -9.85 -2.60 -16.06
C LEU A 126 -10.32 -3.94 -16.60
N SER A 127 -11.55 -4.32 -16.31
CA SER A 127 -12.22 -5.39 -17.06
C SER A 127 -12.36 -5.02 -18.54
N VAL A 128 -12.35 -6.02 -19.42
CA VAL A 128 -12.33 -5.84 -20.89
C VAL A 128 -13.46 -4.93 -21.40
N ASN A 129 -14.62 -4.98 -20.74
CA ASN A 129 -15.82 -4.22 -21.11
C ASN A 129 -15.92 -2.83 -20.45
N ASN A 130 -14.83 -2.34 -19.84
CA ASN A 130 -14.80 -1.04 -19.20
C ASN A 130 -14.01 -0.03 -20.04
N THR A 131 -14.55 1.19 -20.14
CA THR A 131 -13.90 2.29 -20.85
C THR A 131 -12.76 2.85 -20.01
N TYR A 132 -11.55 2.86 -20.57
CA TYR A 132 -10.42 3.59 -20.02
C TYR A 132 -10.50 5.05 -20.46
N LYS A 133 -11.12 5.89 -19.62
CA LYS A 133 -11.30 7.33 -19.89
C LYS A 133 -10.07 8.14 -19.49
N GLU A 134 -9.98 9.35 -20.01
CA GLU A 134 -9.08 10.38 -19.47
C GLU A 134 -9.46 10.70 -18.02
N ASP A 135 -8.44 10.91 -17.19
CA ASP A 135 -8.58 11.13 -15.76
C ASP A 135 -7.44 12.04 -15.29
N VAL A 136 -7.78 13.26 -14.89
CA VAL A 136 -6.78 14.26 -14.46
C VAL A 136 -6.11 13.90 -13.14
N GLY A 137 -6.79 13.14 -12.28
CA GLY A 137 -6.21 12.61 -11.04
C GLY A 137 -5.18 11.52 -11.36
N ARG A 138 -5.45 10.67 -12.35
CA ARG A 138 -4.47 9.70 -12.87
C ARG A 138 -3.24 10.38 -13.44
N GLN A 139 -3.42 11.44 -14.23
CA GLN A 139 -2.29 12.18 -14.81
C GLN A 139 -1.37 12.74 -13.72
N GLU A 140 -1.92 13.33 -12.65
CA GLU A 140 -1.12 13.80 -11.51
C GLU A 140 -0.44 12.65 -10.77
N LEU A 141 -1.14 11.53 -10.54
CA LEU A 141 -0.54 10.36 -9.89
C LEU A 141 0.65 9.82 -10.70
N VAL A 142 0.50 9.71 -12.02
CA VAL A 142 1.58 9.27 -12.92
C VAL A 142 2.75 10.26 -12.89
N SER A 143 2.48 11.57 -12.91
CA SER A 143 3.54 12.59 -12.75
C SER A 143 4.25 12.45 -11.41
N LEU A 144 3.52 12.32 -10.30
CA LEU A 144 4.08 12.09 -8.97
C LEU A 144 4.97 10.84 -8.96
N MET A 145 4.53 9.77 -9.62
CA MET A 145 5.30 8.54 -9.70
C MET A 145 6.61 8.74 -10.45
N LEU A 146 6.57 9.42 -11.61
CA LEU A 146 7.75 9.71 -12.42
C LEU A 146 8.75 10.60 -11.69
N ASP A 147 8.27 11.69 -11.09
CA ASP A 147 9.12 12.69 -10.43
C ASP A 147 9.86 12.13 -9.19
N ASN A 148 9.33 11.07 -8.58
CA ASN A 148 9.87 10.47 -7.35
C ASN A 148 10.41 9.05 -7.57
N ASN A 149 10.57 8.59 -8.81
CA ASN A 149 11.02 7.23 -9.14
C ASN A 149 10.20 6.13 -8.42
N ILE A 150 8.88 6.32 -8.34
CA ILE A 150 7.96 5.40 -7.68
C ILE A 150 7.38 4.41 -8.69
N ILE A 151 7.34 3.14 -8.29
CA ILE A 151 6.97 2.02 -9.16
C ILE A 151 5.82 1.23 -8.53
N ASP A 152 4.89 0.80 -9.38
CA ASP A 152 3.85 -0.16 -9.01
C ASP A 152 4.45 -1.57 -8.89
N ILE A 153 4.66 -2.02 -7.66
CA ILE A 153 5.27 -3.31 -7.35
C ILE A 153 4.44 -4.46 -7.91
N TRP A 154 3.12 -4.39 -7.76
CA TRP A 154 2.24 -5.47 -8.19
C TRP A 154 2.29 -5.64 -9.72
N ARG A 155 2.28 -4.52 -10.46
CA ARG A 155 2.37 -4.54 -11.92
C ARG A 155 3.76 -4.97 -12.40
N LEU A 156 4.82 -4.60 -11.68
CA LEU A 156 6.18 -5.08 -11.96
C LEU A 156 6.27 -6.61 -11.84
N LEU A 157 5.63 -7.21 -10.84
CA LEU A 157 5.60 -8.65 -10.63
C LEU A 157 4.58 -9.37 -11.55
N ASN A 158 3.55 -8.66 -12.03
CA ASN A 158 2.46 -9.22 -12.82
C ASN A 158 2.16 -8.37 -14.08
N PRO A 159 3.09 -8.23 -15.04
CA PRO A 159 2.96 -7.25 -16.13
C PRO A 159 1.66 -7.35 -16.92
N ASN A 160 1.23 -8.57 -17.24
CA ASN A 160 0.07 -8.83 -18.10
C ASN A 160 -1.17 -9.35 -17.35
N LYS A 161 -1.08 -9.58 -16.04
CA LYS A 161 -2.19 -10.15 -15.28
C LYS A 161 -3.32 -9.13 -15.14
N ARG A 162 -4.56 -9.59 -15.38
CA ARG A 162 -5.79 -8.85 -15.07
C ARG A 162 -6.35 -9.39 -13.76
N ASP A 163 -6.15 -8.64 -12.70
CA ASP A 163 -6.72 -8.92 -11.38
C ASP A 163 -7.25 -7.61 -10.80
N PHE A 164 -8.33 -7.68 -10.01
CA PHE A 164 -9.13 -6.50 -9.67
C PHE A 164 -9.43 -6.43 -8.18
N SER A 165 -9.22 -5.27 -7.59
CA SER A 165 -9.46 -5.01 -6.17
C SER A 165 -10.85 -4.45 -5.89
N ARG A 166 -11.49 -3.81 -6.88
CA ARG A 166 -12.88 -3.33 -6.82
C ARG A 166 -13.77 -4.07 -7.81
N ARG A 167 -14.96 -4.45 -7.35
CA ARG A 167 -16.01 -5.09 -8.13
C ARG A 167 -17.35 -4.44 -7.82
N GLN A 168 -18.10 -4.05 -8.83
CA GLN A 168 -19.42 -3.44 -8.68
C GLN A 168 -20.34 -3.82 -9.83
N VAL A 169 -21.64 -3.94 -9.57
CA VAL A 169 -22.65 -4.16 -10.62
C VAL A 169 -23.32 -2.83 -10.94
N VAL A 170 -23.18 -2.36 -12.18
CA VAL A 170 -23.77 -1.09 -12.65
C VAL A 170 -24.65 -1.40 -13.84
N LYS A 171 -25.95 -1.08 -13.73
CA LYS A 171 -26.96 -1.36 -14.78
C LYS A 171 -26.93 -2.83 -15.25
N GLY A 172 -26.86 -3.76 -14.30
CA GLY A 172 -26.81 -5.20 -14.57
C GLY A 172 -25.48 -5.73 -15.11
N GLN A 173 -24.47 -4.88 -15.32
CA GLN A 173 -23.15 -5.28 -15.79
C GLN A 173 -22.12 -5.25 -14.66
N LEU A 174 -21.36 -6.34 -14.52
CA LEU A 174 -20.19 -6.37 -13.64
C LEU A 174 -19.09 -5.46 -14.20
N LYS A 175 -18.68 -4.47 -13.40
CA LYS A 175 -17.55 -3.58 -13.64
C LYS A 175 -16.46 -3.89 -12.62
N GLN A 176 -15.25 -4.15 -13.10
CA GLN A 176 -14.12 -4.46 -12.24
C GLN A 176 -12.94 -3.56 -12.56
N SER A 177 -12.20 -3.17 -11.52
CA SER A 177 -11.03 -2.31 -11.63
C SER A 177 -10.03 -2.62 -10.53
N ARG A 178 -8.74 -2.49 -10.82
CA ARG A 178 -7.68 -2.42 -9.79
C ARG A 178 -7.44 -0.95 -9.48
N ILE A 179 -7.79 -0.56 -8.26
CA ILE A 179 -7.62 0.79 -7.73
C ILE A 179 -6.82 0.80 -6.41
N ASP A 180 -6.66 -0.39 -5.82
CA ASP A 180 -5.73 -0.61 -4.73
C ASP A 180 -4.36 -0.89 -5.31
N HIS A 181 -3.39 -0.04 -4.95
CA HIS A 181 -2.03 -0.13 -5.47
C HIS A 181 -1.01 -0.24 -4.35
N VAL A 182 0.16 -0.72 -4.74
CA VAL A 182 1.36 -0.81 -3.91
C VAL A 182 2.45 -0.11 -4.70
N LEU A 183 2.67 1.15 -4.37
CA LEU A 183 3.65 1.97 -5.06
C LEU A 183 4.84 2.16 -4.12
N ALA A 184 6.07 2.03 -4.61
CA ALA A 184 7.24 2.26 -3.77
C ALA A 184 8.37 2.92 -4.56
N ALA A 185 9.19 3.70 -3.86
CA ALA A 185 10.43 4.22 -4.42
C ALA A 185 11.31 3.07 -4.94
N GLN A 186 11.90 3.25 -6.12
CA GLN A 186 12.69 2.24 -6.82
C GLN A 186 13.83 1.66 -5.97
N THR A 187 14.46 2.48 -5.13
CA THR A 187 15.46 2.12 -4.12
C THR A 187 15.00 1.00 -3.18
N ILE A 188 13.74 1.06 -2.73
CA ILE A 188 13.13 0.04 -1.86
C ILE A 188 12.79 -1.20 -2.68
N VAL A 189 12.27 -1.01 -3.90
CA VAL A 189 11.89 -2.12 -4.79
C VAL A 189 13.08 -3.05 -5.04
N THR A 190 14.28 -2.52 -5.22
CA THR A 190 15.51 -3.32 -5.38
C THR A 190 15.80 -4.21 -4.17
N VAL A 191 15.46 -3.75 -2.96
CA VAL A 191 15.61 -4.53 -1.72
C VAL A 191 14.44 -5.51 -1.52
N LEU A 192 13.22 -5.09 -1.86
CA LEU A 192 12.00 -5.90 -1.69
C LEU A 192 11.91 -7.06 -2.69
N LEU A 193 12.33 -6.86 -3.94
CA LEU A 193 12.09 -7.83 -5.01
C LEU A 193 12.65 -9.23 -4.74
N PRO A 194 13.89 -9.42 -4.25
CA PRO A 194 14.40 -10.75 -3.91
C PRO A 194 13.55 -11.45 -2.85
N LEU A 195 13.03 -10.68 -1.90
CA LEU A 195 12.19 -11.16 -0.80
C LEU A 195 10.77 -11.46 -1.27
N LEU A 196 10.22 -10.67 -2.20
CA LEU A 196 8.90 -10.92 -2.78
C LEU A 196 8.90 -12.09 -3.78
N ARG A 197 10.04 -12.39 -4.40
CA ARG A 197 10.21 -13.51 -5.35
C ARG A 197 10.52 -14.85 -4.68
N GLY A 198 10.60 -14.92 -3.34
CA GLY A 198 10.80 -16.17 -2.63
C GLY A 198 12.22 -16.72 -2.69
N SER A 199 13.24 -15.89 -2.94
CA SER A 199 14.63 -16.37 -2.91
C SER A 199 15.00 -16.78 -1.48
N LYS A 200 15.36 -18.05 -1.30
CA LYS A 200 15.99 -18.59 -0.09
C LYS A 200 17.28 -17.80 0.22
N ILE A 201 17.17 -16.69 0.94
CA ILE A 201 18.33 -16.03 1.54
C ILE A 201 18.33 -16.42 3.02
N CYS A 202 18.85 -17.61 3.27
CA CYS A 202 19.49 -18.05 4.51
C CYS A 202 20.28 -19.33 4.19
N GLY A 203 21.29 -19.17 3.34
CA GLY A 203 22.45 -20.06 3.38
C GLY A 203 23.33 -19.61 4.54
N GLY A 204 23.15 -20.24 5.69
CA GLY A 204 24.12 -20.19 6.78
C GLY A 204 24.94 -21.46 6.75
N GLU A 205 26.20 -21.32 6.37
CA GLU A 205 27.22 -22.35 6.56
C GLU A 205 27.16 -22.86 8.02
N ARG A 206 27.05 -24.18 8.18
CA ARG A 206 27.65 -24.84 9.35
C ARG A 206 28.62 -25.87 8.82
N GLY A 207 29.86 -25.65 9.22
CA GLY A 207 31.05 -26.31 8.71
C GLY A 207 31.09 -27.80 8.98
N ALA A 208 32.06 -28.39 8.30
CA ALA A 208 32.57 -29.71 8.55
C ALA A 208 32.91 -29.96 10.03
N ALA A 209 32.44 -31.09 10.54
CA ALA A 209 33.09 -31.97 11.50
C ALA A 209 32.35 -33.32 11.31
N GLY A 210 32.95 -34.40 10.83
CA GLY A 210 34.24 -34.95 11.25
C GLY A 210 34.00 -35.91 12.41
N THR A 211 33.47 -37.11 12.12
CA THR A 211 33.97 -38.46 12.43
C THR A 211 32.92 -39.49 12.02
#